data_AF-A0A434EVN0-F1
#
_entry.id   AF-A0A434EVN0-F1
#
_cell.length_a   1.000
_cell.length_b   1.000
_cell.length_c   1.000
_cell.angle_alpha   90.00
_cell.angle_beta   90.00
_cell.angle_gamma   90.00
#
_symmetry.space_group_name_H-M   'P 1'
#
loop_
_entity.id
_entity.type
_entity.pdbx_description
1 polymer ?
#
loop_
_entity_poly.entity_id
_entity_poly.type
_entity_poly.pdbx_seq_one_letter_code
_entity_poly.pdbx_strand_id
1 'polypeptide(L)' 'MTISMYDISVGVFAARLKALASVLTAAEQNAGERKIDPQVFLTARLAPDMFALTRQVQIATDHAKG' A
#
# COMPACT_ATOMS: atom_id res chain seq x y z
N MET A 1 26.22 -15.14 -12.92
CA MET A 1 25.97 -14.25 -11.77
C MET A 1 24.98 -14.94 -10.85
N THR A 2 25.33 -15.15 -9.60
CA THR A 2 24.42 -15.65 -8.56
C THR A 2 23.79 -14.45 -7.87
N ILE A 3 22.46 -14.31 -7.94
CA ILE A 3 21.71 -13.24 -7.27
C ILE A 3 21.21 -13.82 -5.95
N SER A 4 21.39 -13.13 -4.83
CA SER A 4 20.91 -13.64 -3.53
C SER A 4 19.41 -13.39 -3.37
N MET A 5 18.74 -14.21 -2.53
CA MET A 5 17.33 -13.97 -2.20
C MET A 5 17.14 -12.60 -1.53
N TYR A 6 18.12 -12.12 -0.80
CA TYR A 6 18.13 -10.79 -0.18
C TYR A 6 18.08 -9.68 -1.23
N ASP A 7 18.94 -9.76 -2.26
CA ASP A 7 19.03 -8.76 -3.32
C ASP A 7 17.73 -8.63 -4.11
N ILE A 8 17.00 -9.74 -4.30
CA ILE A 8 15.73 -9.75 -5.05
C ILE A 8 14.50 -9.45 -4.21
N SER A 9 14.61 -9.44 -2.87
CA SER A 9 13.46 -9.24 -1.97
C SER A 9 13.55 -7.95 -1.17
N VAL A 10 14.52 -7.82 -0.27
CA VAL A 10 14.53 -6.77 0.76
C VAL A 10 14.56 -5.37 0.14
N GLY A 11 15.48 -5.13 -0.80
CA GLY A 11 15.56 -3.84 -1.49
C GLY A 11 14.30 -3.53 -2.30
N VAL A 12 13.69 -4.55 -2.90
CA VAL A 12 12.47 -4.42 -3.70
C VAL A 12 11.27 -4.08 -2.81
N PHE A 13 11.04 -4.85 -1.74
CA PHE A 13 9.94 -4.59 -0.81
C PHE A 13 10.07 -3.23 -0.14
N ALA A 14 11.27 -2.84 0.30
CA ALA A 14 11.50 -1.52 0.90
C ALA A 14 11.13 -0.38 -0.08
N ALA A 15 11.60 -0.45 -1.33
CA ALA A 15 11.28 0.55 -2.35
C ALA A 15 9.76 0.60 -2.65
N ARG A 16 9.10 -0.56 -2.74
CA ARG A 16 7.66 -0.65 -3.04
C ARG A 16 6.79 -0.15 -1.88
N LEU A 17 7.13 -0.49 -0.64
CA LEU A 17 6.40 0.00 0.54
C LEU A 17 6.60 1.51 0.73
N LYS A 18 7.76 2.06 0.41
CA LYS A 18 7.99 3.51 0.40
C LYS A 18 7.13 4.20 -0.67
N ALA A 19 7.05 3.64 -1.86
CA ALA A 19 6.17 4.16 -2.91
C ALA A 19 4.69 4.09 -2.51
N LEU A 20 4.26 3.00 -1.87
CA LEU A 20 2.90 2.86 -1.33
C LEU A 20 2.59 3.95 -0.29
N ALA A 21 3.52 4.22 0.63
CA ALA A 21 3.37 5.31 1.59
C ALA A 21 3.17 6.67 0.91
N SER A 22 3.94 6.97 -0.14
CA SER A 22 3.76 8.19 -0.94
C SER A 22 2.40 8.28 -1.62
N VAL A 23 1.86 7.16 -2.12
CA VAL A 23 0.51 7.11 -2.69
C VAL A 23 -0.56 7.42 -1.63
N LEU A 24 -0.40 6.89 -0.41
CA LEU A 24 -1.34 7.16 0.68
C LEU A 24 -1.30 8.64 1.11
N THR A 25 -0.12 9.26 1.14
CA THR A 25 0.01 10.72 1.38
C THR A 25 -0.72 11.53 0.30
N ALA A 26 -0.57 11.15 -0.98
CA ALA A 26 -1.28 11.81 -2.06
C ALA A 26 -2.80 11.61 -1.96
N ALA A 27 -3.26 10.44 -1.51
CA ALA A 27 -4.68 10.17 -1.27
C ALA A 27 -5.25 11.05 -0.13
N GLU A 28 -4.50 11.24 0.96
CA GLU A 28 -4.88 12.14 2.05
C GLU A 28 -5.00 13.59 1.58
N GLN A 29 -4.02 14.07 0.79
CA GLN A 29 -4.08 15.41 0.19
C GLN A 29 -5.30 15.56 -0.73
N ASN A 30 -5.56 14.58 -1.59
CA ASN A 30 -6.73 14.58 -2.48
C ASN A 30 -8.05 14.58 -1.70
N ALA A 31 -8.12 13.84 -0.59
CA ALA A 31 -9.29 13.81 0.28
C ALA A 31 -9.56 15.21 0.85
N GLY A 32 -8.51 15.87 1.36
CA GLY A 32 -8.59 17.23 1.89
C GLY A 32 -9.05 18.26 0.85
N GLU A 33 -8.41 18.28 -0.32
CA GLU A 33 -8.74 19.22 -1.41
C GLU A 33 -10.20 19.09 -1.89
N ARG A 34 -10.71 17.86 -1.90
CA ARG A 34 -12.07 17.54 -2.40
C ARG A 34 -13.11 17.45 -1.29
N LYS A 35 -12.74 17.69 -0.03
CA LYS A 35 -13.61 17.56 1.15
C LYS A 35 -14.24 16.16 1.27
N ILE A 36 -13.48 15.14 0.89
CA ILE A 36 -13.87 13.74 1.05
C ILE A 36 -13.37 13.29 2.42
N ASP A 37 -14.23 12.62 3.20
CA ASP A 37 -13.79 11.95 4.42
C ASP A 37 -12.75 10.88 4.05
N PRO A 38 -11.52 10.90 4.61
CA PRO A 38 -10.50 9.87 4.37
C PRO A 38 -11.00 8.44 4.58
N GLN A 39 -12.00 8.23 5.45
CA GLN A 39 -12.62 6.92 5.63
C GLN A 39 -13.22 6.33 4.36
N VAL A 40 -13.67 7.18 3.42
CA VAL A 40 -14.16 6.74 2.10
C VAL A 40 -13.06 5.99 1.35
N PHE A 41 -11.82 6.48 1.37
CA PHE A 41 -10.70 5.80 0.72
C PHE A 41 -10.23 4.57 1.49
N LEU A 42 -10.15 4.67 2.82
CA LEU A 42 -9.69 3.57 3.67
C LEU A 42 -10.61 2.33 3.59
N THR A 43 -11.91 2.55 3.40
CA THR A 43 -12.92 1.48 3.30
C THR A 43 -13.25 1.08 1.86
N ALA A 44 -12.73 1.80 0.86
CA ALA A 44 -12.96 1.52 -0.55
C ALA A 44 -12.48 0.12 -0.95
N ARG A 45 -13.21 -0.48 -1.90
CA ARG A 45 -12.97 -1.80 -2.48
C ARG A 45 -13.10 -1.71 -4.00
N LEU A 46 -12.36 -2.53 -4.74
CA LEU A 46 -12.47 -2.61 -6.20
C LEU A 46 -13.65 -3.48 -6.64
N ALA A 47 -13.97 -4.52 -5.87
CA ALA A 47 -15.14 -5.38 -6.05
C ALA A 47 -15.75 -5.74 -4.68
N PRO A 48 -17.05 -6.11 -4.62
CA PRO A 48 -17.75 -6.35 -3.35
C PRO A 48 -17.12 -7.44 -2.47
N ASP A 49 -16.51 -8.43 -3.10
CA ASP A 49 -15.87 -9.60 -2.51
C ASP A 49 -14.37 -9.40 -2.19
N MET A 50 -13.80 -8.23 -2.53
CA MET A 50 -12.41 -7.89 -2.20
C MET A 50 -12.28 -7.23 -0.83
N PHE A 51 -11.10 -7.39 -0.23
CA PHE A 51 -10.73 -6.65 0.98
C PHE A 51 -10.61 -5.14 0.72
N ALA A 52 -10.98 -4.34 1.73
CA ALA A 52 -10.81 -2.89 1.71
C ALA A 52 -9.33 -2.48 1.69
N LEU A 53 -9.05 -1.23 1.28
CA LEU A 53 -7.70 -0.68 1.17
C LEU A 53 -6.86 -0.89 2.44
N THR A 54 -7.44 -0.67 3.63
CA THR A 54 -6.75 -0.90 4.91
C THR A 54 -6.18 -2.32 5.03
N ARG A 55 -6.95 -3.34 4.65
CA ARG A 55 -6.53 -4.73 4.70
C ARG A 55 -5.55 -5.07 3.57
N GLN A 56 -5.67 -4.45 2.40
CA GLN A 56 -4.68 -4.58 1.32
C GLN A 56 -3.30 -4.07 1.75
N VAL A 57 -3.25 -2.91 2.45
CA VAL A 57 -2.00 -2.36 2.98
C VAL A 57 -1.39 -3.30 4.03
N GLN A 58 -2.19 -3.86 4.93
CA GLN A 58 -1.73 -4.84 5.91
C GLN A 58 -1.09 -6.06 5.22
N ILE A 59 -1.80 -6.68 4.27
CA ILE A 59 -1.31 -7.83 3.51
C ILE A 59 0.02 -7.50 2.81
N ALA A 60 0.12 -6.33 2.17
CA ALA A 60 1.35 -5.88 1.52
C ALA A 60 2.53 -5.76 2.50
N THR A 61 2.29 -5.23 3.70
CA THR A 61 3.34 -5.15 4.74
C THR A 61 3.69 -6.50 5.35
N ASP A 62 2.71 -7.40 5.51
CA ASP A 62 2.94 -8.72 6.10
C ASP A 62 3.71 -9.64 5.15
N HIS A 63 3.45 -9.56 3.84
CA HIS A 63 4.27 -10.24 2.82
C HIS A 63 5.75 -9.83 2.85
N ALA A 64 6.05 -8.57 3.22
CA ALA A 64 7.43 -8.12 3.34
C ALA A 64 8.09 -8.55 4.65
N LYS A 65 7.31 -8.82 5.70
CA LYS A 65 7.81 -9.29 7.01
C LYS A 65 8.14 -10.78 7.00
N GLY A 66 7.36 -11.59 6.26
CA GLY A 66 7.46 -13.06 6.27
C GLY A 66 6.52 -13.69 7.28
#